data_AF-A0A844EQ20-F1
#
_entry.id   AF-A0A844EQ20-F1
#
_cell.length_a   1.000
_cell.length_b   1.000
_cell.length_c   1.000
_cell.angle_alpha   90.00
_cell.angle_beta   90.00
_cell.angle_gamma   90.00
#
_symmetry.space_group_name_H-M   'P 1'
#
loop_
_entity.id
_entity.type
_entity.pdbx_description
1 polymer ?
#
loop_
_entity_poly.entity_id
_entity_poly.type
_entity_poly.pdbx_seq_one_letter_code
_entity_poly.pdbx_strand_id
1 'polypeptide(L)'
;KSIIIDAVGLLVGGRGSHDLIRTGANKAVIQGNFILHNDNPTYDVLDDLGIDHSDGAIIIERVIFANGRNSCRVNGIMVNIATLKRIGETIVDIQGQND
;
A
#
# COMPACT_ATOMS: atom_id res chain seq x y z
N LYS A 1 -6.07 2.55 -18.73
CA LYS A 1 -5.51 2.80 -17.37
C LYS A 1 -4.05 2.36 -17.38
N SER A 2 -3.12 3.14 -16.80
CA SER A 2 -1.67 2.88 -16.87
C SER A 2 -1.25 1.84 -15.82
N ILE A 3 -0.29 0.96 -16.15
CA ILE A 3 0.33 -0.02 -15.22
C ILE A 3 0.76 0.64 -13.90
N ILE A 4 1.23 1.89 -13.96
CA ILE A 4 1.66 2.66 -12.78
C ILE A 4 0.47 2.97 -11.88
N ILE A 5 -0.67 3.38 -12.44
CA ILE A 5 -1.87 3.73 -11.67
C ILE A 5 -2.43 2.49 -10.99
N ASP A 6 -2.43 1.35 -11.68
CA ASP A 6 -2.90 0.09 -11.11
C ASP A 6 -1.97 -0.39 -9.98
N ALA A 7 -0.65 -0.28 -10.17
CA ALA A 7 0.33 -0.62 -9.14
C ALA A 7 0.22 0.26 -7.89
N VAL A 8 0.06 1.58 -8.05
CA VAL A 8 -0.13 2.52 -6.94
C VAL A 8 -1.46 2.26 -6.24
N GLY A 9 -2.56 2.12 -7.01
CA GLY A 9 -3.88 1.82 -6.46
C GLY A 9 -3.91 0.54 -5.63
N LEU A 10 -3.13 -0.46 -6.02
CA LEU A 10 -2.94 -1.66 -5.21
C LEU A 10 -2.06 -1.43 -4.01
N LEU A 11 -0.97 -0.68 -4.14
CA LEU A 11 -0.09 -0.43 -3.02
C LEU A 11 -0.83 0.25 -1.86
N VAL A 12 -1.80 1.11 -2.15
CA VAL A 12 -2.60 1.87 -1.17
C VAL A 12 -3.91 1.20 -0.76
N GLY A 13 -4.02 -0.12 -0.94
CA GLY A 13 -5.16 -0.90 -0.42
C GLY A 13 -6.32 -1.12 -1.39
N GLY A 14 -6.16 -0.81 -2.69
CA GLY A 14 -7.09 -1.20 -3.74
C GLY A 14 -7.27 -2.73 -3.87
N ARG A 15 -8.30 -3.18 -4.58
CA ARG A 15 -8.58 -4.62 -4.74
C ARG A 15 -7.47 -5.28 -5.57
N GLY A 16 -6.81 -6.29 -4.99
CA GLY A 16 -5.81 -7.12 -5.66
C GLY A 16 -6.40 -7.92 -6.80
N SER A 17 -5.88 -7.77 -8.02
CA SER A 17 -6.08 -8.76 -9.07
C SER A 17 -4.85 -9.65 -9.20
N HIS A 18 -5.07 -10.97 -9.26
CA HIS A 18 -4.03 -11.97 -9.51
C HIS A 18 -3.29 -11.75 -10.83
N ASP A 19 -3.87 -10.96 -11.73
CA ASP A 19 -3.35 -10.65 -13.06
C ASP A 19 -1.99 -9.95 -13.04
N LEU A 20 -1.56 -9.40 -11.91
CA LEU A 20 -0.23 -8.81 -11.75
C LEU A 20 0.88 -9.82 -11.44
N ILE A 21 0.54 -11.05 -11.13
CA ILE A 21 1.53 -12.09 -10.91
C ILE A 21 2.04 -12.52 -12.28
N ARG A 22 3.33 -12.29 -12.53
CA ARG A 22 4.00 -12.71 -13.76
C ARG A 22 3.77 -14.19 -14.00
N THR A 23 3.49 -14.58 -15.24
CA THR A 23 3.31 -15.98 -15.65
C THR A 23 4.47 -16.85 -15.14
N GLY A 24 4.14 -17.93 -14.45
CA GLY A 24 5.11 -18.86 -13.85
C GLY A 24 5.69 -18.42 -12.50
N ALA A 25 5.34 -17.25 -11.98
CA ALA A 25 5.77 -16.78 -10.67
C ALA A 25 4.75 -17.15 -9.57
N ASN A 26 5.24 -17.33 -8.34
CA ASN A 26 4.41 -17.69 -7.18
C ASN A 26 3.86 -16.46 -6.43
N LYS A 27 4.38 -15.27 -6.70
CA LYS A 27 3.96 -14.01 -6.06
C LYS A 27 4.34 -12.78 -6.88
N ALA A 28 3.64 -11.68 -6.64
CA ALA A 28 4.04 -10.33 -7.00
C ALA A 28 4.37 -9.54 -5.73
N VAL A 29 5.37 -8.66 -5.81
CA VAL A 29 5.78 -7.75 -4.74
C VAL A 29 5.73 -6.34 -5.29
N ILE A 30 5.03 -5.45 -4.59
CA ILE A 30 4.91 -4.03 -4.92
C ILE A 30 5.37 -3.27 -3.68
N GLN A 31 6.29 -2.34 -3.87
CA GLN A 31 6.80 -1.47 -2.81
C GLN A 31 6.78 -0.02 -3.28
N GLY A 32 6.55 0.90 -2.35
CA GLY A 32 6.66 2.32 -2.61
C GLY A 32 7.08 3.06 -1.35
N ASN A 33 7.89 4.09 -1.57
CA ASN A 33 8.36 4.98 -0.52
C ASN A 33 7.69 6.34 -0.72
N PHE A 34 6.99 6.81 0.30
CA PHE A 34 6.25 8.06 0.29
C PHE A 34 6.88 9.02 1.28
N ILE A 35 7.09 10.26 0.84
CA ILE A 35 7.49 11.37 1.70
C ILE A 35 6.27 12.28 1.79
N LEU A 36 5.76 12.48 2.99
CA LEU A 36 4.56 13.28 3.23
C LEU A 36 4.92 14.67 3.78
N HIS A 37 3.96 15.58 3.72
CA HIS A 37 4.06 16.85 4.43
C HIS A 37 3.86 16.61 5.94
N ASN A 38 4.50 17.44 6.77
CA ASN A 38 4.50 17.27 8.23
C ASN A 38 3.10 17.17 8.86
N ASP A 39 2.11 17.83 8.27
CA ASP A 39 0.73 17.86 8.79
C ASP A 39 -0.17 16.77 8.18
N ASN A 40 0.41 15.69 7.63
CA ASN A 40 -0.38 14.66 6.97
C ASN A 40 -1.10 13.77 8.00
N PRO A 41 -2.41 13.54 7.86
CA PRO A 41 -3.19 12.73 8.81
C PRO A 41 -2.76 11.26 8.88
N THR A 42 -1.91 10.81 7.94
CA THR A 42 -1.31 9.47 8.01
C THR A 42 -0.50 9.28 9.29
N TYR A 43 0.18 10.32 9.78
CA TYR A 43 1.05 10.20 10.96
C TYR A 43 0.25 9.83 12.22
N ASP A 44 -0.96 10.38 12.40
CA ASP A 44 -1.86 9.99 13.50
C ASP A 44 -2.22 8.50 13.44
N VAL A 45 -2.48 7.98 12.23
CA VAL A 45 -2.78 6.55 12.02
C VAL A 45 -1.56 5.68 12.33
N LEU A 46 -0.35 6.14 12.02
CA LEU A 46 0.88 5.42 12.35
C LEU A 46 1.16 5.42 13.86
N ASP A 47 0.91 6.54 14.53
CA ASP A 47 1.04 6.68 15.99
C ASP A 47 0.08 5.74 16.73
N ASP A 48 -1.19 5.68 16.31
CA ASP A 48 -2.19 4.74 16.84
C ASP A 48 -1.75 3.26 16.75
N LEU A 49 -0.91 2.94 15.75
CA LEU A 49 -0.41 1.61 15.47
C LEU A 49 0.99 1.36 16.06
N GLY A 50 1.63 2.39 16.63
CA GLY A 50 3.01 2.33 17.11
C GLY A 50 4.03 2.10 15.99
N ILE A 51 3.76 2.60 14.78
CA ILE A 51 4.65 2.50 13.62
C ILE A 51 5.51 3.75 13.57
N ASP A 52 6.84 3.61 13.66
CA ASP A 52 7.77 4.74 13.58
C ASP A 52 7.71 5.43 12.22
N HIS A 53 7.74 6.76 12.25
CA HIS A 53 7.74 7.65 11.08
C HIS A 53 8.68 8.85 11.27
N SER A 54 9.65 8.74 12.18
CA SER A 54 10.56 9.82 12.58
C SER A 54 11.39 10.44 11.45
N ASP A 55 11.62 9.73 10.35
CA ASP A 55 12.33 10.22 9.16
C ASP A 55 11.39 10.84 8.09
N GLY A 56 10.09 10.93 8.38
CA GLY A 56 9.05 11.45 7.49
C GLY A 56 8.73 10.53 6.31
N ALA A 57 9.37 9.35 6.22
CA ALA A 57 9.21 8.42 5.14
C ALA A 57 8.29 7.25 5.53
N ILE A 58 7.49 6.82 4.56
CA ILE A 58 6.57 5.69 4.72
C ILE A 58 6.81 4.72 3.58
N ILE A 59 7.35 3.56 3.93
CA ILE A 59 7.55 2.43 3.04
C ILE A 59 6.38 1.49 3.17
N ILE A 60 5.62 1.36 2.09
CA ILE A 60 4.55 0.37 1.98
C ILE A 60 5.07 -0.80 1.16
N GLU A 61 4.81 -2.02 1.65
CA GLU A 61 5.03 -3.26 0.90
C GLU A 61 3.72 -4.05 0.82
N ARG A 62 3.36 -4.45 -0.40
CA ARG A 62 2.27 -5.39 -0.65
C ARG A 62 2.81 -6.61 -1.41
N VAL A 63 2.55 -7.79 -0.86
CA VAL A 63 2.86 -9.07 -1.48
C VAL A 63 1.56 -9.80 -1.79
N ILE A 64 1.38 -10.19 -3.05
CA ILE A 64 0.22 -10.95 -3.54
C ILE A 64 0.73 -12.32 -3.97
N PHE A 65 0.25 -13.38 -3.34
CA PHE A 65 0.64 -14.74 -3.66
C PHE A 65 -0.35 -15.38 -4.65
N ALA A 66 0.16 -16.29 -5.49
CA ALA A 66 -0.66 -17.01 -6.48
C ALA A 66 -1.78 -17.85 -5.82
N ASN A 67 -1.62 -18.22 -4.55
CA ASN A 67 -2.59 -18.98 -3.77
C ASN A 67 -3.69 -18.13 -3.10
N GLY A 68 -3.80 -16.83 -3.42
CA GLY A 68 -4.81 -15.94 -2.84
C GLY A 68 -4.38 -15.24 -1.54
N ARG A 69 -3.26 -15.65 -0.93
CA ARG A 69 -2.75 -14.97 0.26
C ARG A 69 -2.24 -13.58 -0.09
N ASN A 70 -2.47 -12.64 0.81
CA ASN A 70 -1.92 -11.29 0.74
C ASN A 70 -1.12 -10.99 2.02
N SER A 71 -0.05 -10.21 1.90
CA SER A 71 0.71 -9.68 3.03
C SER A 71 0.96 -8.20 2.82
N CYS A 72 0.74 -7.40 3.85
CA CYS A 72 0.94 -5.96 3.82
C CYS A 72 1.90 -5.56 4.93
N ARG A 73 2.84 -4.65 4.63
CA ARG A 73 3.70 -4.02 5.63
C ARG A 73 3.75 -2.52 5.44
N VAL A 74 3.92 -1.81 6.55
CA VAL A 74 4.19 -0.37 6.59
C VAL A 74 5.39 -0.18 7.51
N ASN A 75 6.46 0.46 7.01
CA ASN A 75 7.75 0.60 7.68
C ASN A 75 8.28 -0.73 8.28
N GLY A 76 8.10 -1.82 7.52
CA GLY A 76 8.53 -3.17 7.91
C GLY A 76 7.59 -3.91 8.86
N ILE A 77 6.61 -3.23 9.47
CA ILE A 77 5.64 -3.81 10.40
C ILE A 77 4.46 -4.41 9.63
N MET A 78 4.07 -5.64 9.97
CA MET A 78 2.92 -6.28 9.34
C MET A 78 1.61 -5.63 9.76
N VAL A 79 0.78 -5.31 8.76
CA VAL A 79 -0.56 -4.75 8.96
C VAL A 79 -1.60 -5.56 8.21
N ASN A 80 -2.85 -5.49 8.64
CA ASN A 80 -3.95 -6.06 7.87
C ASN A 80 -4.35 -5.14 6.70
N ILE A 81 -5.14 -5.66 5.76
CA ILE A 81 -5.54 -4.92 4.55
C ILE A 81 -6.43 -3.70 4.87
N ALA A 82 -7.21 -3.73 5.97
CA ALA A 82 -8.07 -2.62 6.36
C ALA A 82 -7.24 -1.44 6.89
N THR A 83 -6.20 -1.72 7.68
CA THR A 83 -5.21 -0.73 8.11
C THR A 83 -4.46 -0.15 6.92
N LEU A 84 -4.00 -0.99 5.98
CA LEU A 84 -3.34 -0.50 4.78
C LEU A 84 -4.26 0.42 3.97
N LYS A 85 -5.55 0.09 3.86
CA LYS A 85 -6.53 0.93 3.17
C LYS A 85 -6.72 2.29 3.86
N ARG A 86 -6.84 2.32 5.20
CA ARG A 86 -6.93 3.58 5.98
C ARG A 86 -5.72 4.49 5.74
N ILE A 87 -4.52 3.91 5.72
CA ILE A 87 -3.27 4.64 5.41
C ILE A 87 -3.24 5.07 3.94
N GLY A 88 -3.73 4.24 3.03
CA GLY A 88 -3.76 4.55 1.61
C GLY A 88 -4.66 5.74 1.25
N GLU A 89 -5.83 5.84 1.92
CA GLU A 89 -6.80 6.93 1.75
C GLU A 89 -6.22 8.31 2.12
N THR A 90 -5.20 8.38 2.97
CA THR A 90 -4.55 9.63 3.39
C THR A 90 -3.31 9.98 2.57
N ILE A 91 -2.69 9.00 1.90
CA ILE A 91 -1.46 9.17 1.11
C ILE A 91 -1.75 9.50 -0.36
N VAL A 92 -2.80 8.91 -0.94
CA VAL A 92 -3.09 9.06 -2.38
C VAL A 92 -4.56 9.37 -2.61
N ASP A 93 -4.85 10.58 -3.10
CA ASP A 93 -6.14 10.90 -3.72
C ASP A 93 -6.11 10.42 -5.18
N ILE A 94 -6.51 9.17 -5.41
CA ILE A 94 -6.73 8.68 -6.78
C ILE A 94 -8.08 9.20 -7.26
N GLN A 95 -8.11 10.44 -7.75
CA GLN A 95 -9.26 10.96 -8.49
C GLN A 95 -9.41 10.19 -9.81
N GLY A 96 -10.24 9.15 -9.83
CA GLY A 96 -10.50 8.33 -11.02
C GLY A 96 -11.02 6.92 -10.75
N GLN A 97 -11.87 6.76 -9.74
CA GLN A 97 -12.55 5.49 -9.45
C GLN A 97 -13.98 5.39 -10.03
N ASN A 98 -14.44 6.43 -10.72
CA ASN A 98 -15.64 6.39 -11.56
C ASN A 98 -15.24 6.53 -13.03
N ASP A 99 -14.97 5.39 -13.65
CA ASP A 99 -15.30 5.08 -15.05
C ASP A 99 -15.72 3.60 -15.08
#